data_AF-A0A8H2WKC9-F1
#
_entry.id   AF-A0A8H2WKC9-F1
#
_cell.length_a   1.000
_cell.length_b   1.000
_cell.length_c   1.000
_cell.angle_alpha   90.00
_cell.angle_beta   90.00
_cell.angle_gamma   90.00
#
_symmetry.space_group_name_H-M   'P 1'
#
loop_
_entity.id
_entity.type
_entity.pdbx_description
1 polymer ?
#
loop_
_entity_poly.entity_id
_entity_poly.type
_entity_poly.pdbx_seq_one_letter_code
_entity_poly.pdbx_strand_id
1 'polypeptide(L)'
;MTSNRLRLFQVLLAIFINLFTTGAIFGFAALKPALIRKGVYSWLCSRSESGPEGSCNEQELRLNNMFVVSVALTNMISLPAGSVLDWIGPTKTSIMGATLFGIGCLAFGSGYTQWPIVVDGYYVGFFLLAIGSPLIFLSSFHISNVFPARSGLILSLIMAAFNASSTAFVLFDWLDKKTGNVSIQAWFWCYALIPALFVVLQSLIGPPTAYQKQAIPRGDRLATTATPTPTYGTISTERPSSEEPGHPHPKDTFVDIMSGRPFLVQLLSRHFGLLLFFFSVYADRINWEIQTISEQLAFYLTDPNSALRMTNLFSVLLPVGGIVGIPLFGWLLDHRTTFDASAVILIIGILYGALGMTSMLATQIASISLFVVLRPLLYIFVGDYCGK
;
A
#
# COMPACT_ATOMS: atom_id res chain seq x y z
N MET A 1 -2.50 -18.35 26.92
CA MET A 1 -1.56 -18.55 25.80
C MET A 1 -2.36 -18.89 24.55
N THR A 2 -2.43 -18.00 23.56
CA THR A 2 -3.07 -18.30 22.27
C THR A 2 -2.28 -19.40 21.54
N SER A 3 -2.94 -20.45 21.06
CA SER A 3 -2.31 -21.54 20.31
C SER A 3 -1.53 -21.01 19.09
N ASN A 4 -0.36 -21.60 18.79
CA ASN A 4 0.44 -21.24 17.61
C ASN A 4 -0.35 -21.33 16.30
N ARG A 5 -1.35 -22.22 16.22
CA ARG A 5 -2.25 -22.33 15.06
C ARG A 5 -3.13 -21.09 14.89
N LEU A 6 -3.62 -20.53 16.00
CA LEU A 6 -4.44 -19.30 15.98
C LEU A 6 -3.62 -18.09 15.53
N ARG A 7 -2.39 -17.98 16.05
CA ARG A 7 -1.43 -16.94 15.65
C ARG A 7 -1.08 -17.01 14.17
N LEU A 8 -0.80 -18.21 13.66
CA LEU A 8 -0.57 -18.42 12.23
C LEU A 8 -1.80 -18.05 11.39
N PHE A 9 -2.99 -18.43 11.84
CA PHE A 9 -4.23 -18.07 11.17
C PHE A 9 -4.44 -16.55 11.11
N GLN A 10 -4.16 -15.81 12.19
CA GLN A 10 -4.21 -14.34 12.20
C GLN A 10 -3.23 -13.72 11.18
N VAL A 11 -2.02 -14.26 11.07
CA VAL A 11 -1.03 -13.83 10.05
C VAL A 11 -1.56 -14.06 8.64
N LEU A 12 -2.09 -15.26 8.36
CA LEU A 12 -2.65 -15.60 7.05
C LEU A 12 -3.87 -14.73 6.71
N LEU A 13 -4.74 -14.47 7.68
CA LEU A 13 -5.92 -13.61 7.53
C LEU A 13 -5.51 -12.17 7.21
N ALA A 14 -4.47 -11.65 7.87
CA ALA A 14 -3.93 -10.31 7.61
C ALA A 14 -3.34 -10.22 6.19
N ILE A 15 -2.53 -11.20 5.77
CA ILE A 15 -2.00 -11.24 4.41
C ILE A 15 -3.14 -11.32 3.40
N PHE A 16 -4.14 -12.16 3.65
CA PHE A 16 -5.30 -12.32 2.78
C PHE A 16 -6.08 -11.00 2.60
N ILE A 17 -6.44 -10.31 3.68
CA ILE A 17 -7.18 -9.06 3.54
C ILE A 17 -6.36 -7.99 2.82
N ASN A 18 -5.06 -7.88 3.11
CA ASN A 18 -4.18 -6.93 2.44
C ASN A 18 -4.07 -7.23 0.94
N LEU A 19 -4.01 -8.51 0.56
CA LEU A 19 -4.01 -8.93 -0.83
C LEU A 19 -5.30 -8.50 -1.54
N PHE A 20 -6.44 -8.53 -0.87
CA PHE A 20 -7.70 -8.26 -1.53
C PHE A 20 -8.22 -6.84 -1.34
N THR A 21 -7.66 -5.98 -0.48
CA THR A 21 -8.25 -4.64 -0.27
C THR A 21 -7.26 -3.50 -0.35
N THR A 22 -6.11 -3.58 0.32
CA THR A 22 -5.38 -2.38 0.75
C THR A 22 -4.65 -1.64 -0.36
N GLY A 23 -4.32 -2.31 -1.46
CA GLY A 23 -3.71 -1.66 -2.64
C GLY A 23 -4.58 -1.71 -3.90
N ALA A 24 -5.85 -2.12 -3.79
CA ALA A 24 -6.73 -2.33 -4.92
C ALA A 24 -6.89 -1.07 -5.78
N ILE A 25 -7.04 0.10 -5.14
CA ILE A 25 -7.21 1.40 -5.83
C ILE A 25 -6.06 1.73 -6.79
N PHE A 26 -4.84 1.25 -6.54
CA PHE A 26 -3.68 1.47 -7.42
C PHE A 26 -3.72 0.61 -8.69
N GLY A 27 -4.64 -0.35 -8.79
CA GLY A 27 -4.96 -1.08 -10.00
C GLY A 27 -5.83 -0.32 -11.00
N PHE A 28 -5.97 1.01 -10.83
CA PHE A 28 -6.85 1.84 -11.65
C PHE A 28 -6.53 1.78 -13.15
N ALA A 29 -5.26 1.58 -13.52
CA ALA A 29 -4.85 1.40 -14.92
C ALA A 29 -5.58 0.23 -15.63
N ALA A 30 -5.92 -0.84 -14.89
CA ALA A 30 -6.74 -1.94 -15.42
C ALA A 30 -8.24 -1.65 -15.33
N LEU A 31 -8.67 -0.93 -14.29
CA LEU A 31 -10.07 -0.62 -14.06
C LEU A 31 -10.62 0.43 -15.04
N LYS A 32 -9.88 1.51 -15.34
CA LYS A 32 -10.31 2.62 -16.21
C LYS A 32 -10.79 2.12 -17.58
N PRO A 33 -10.01 1.34 -18.35
CA PRO A 33 -10.47 0.79 -19.63
C PRO A 33 -11.72 -0.08 -19.50
N ALA A 34 -11.85 -0.86 -18.42
CA ALA A 34 -13.04 -1.68 -18.18
C ALA A 34 -14.31 -0.83 -17.94
N LEU A 35 -14.19 0.26 -17.19
CA LEU A 35 -15.29 1.21 -16.97
C LEU A 35 -15.71 1.92 -18.26
N ILE A 36 -14.75 2.33 -19.09
CA ILE A 36 -15.00 2.95 -20.40
C ILE A 36 -15.78 1.99 -21.31
N ARG A 37 -15.36 0.72 -21.41
CA ARG A 37 -16.09 -0.30 -22.22
C ARG A 37 -17.52 -0.53 -21.76
N LYS A 38 -17.80 -0.34 -20.46
CA LYS A 38 -19.14 -0.46 -19.87
C LYS A 38 -19.96 0.83 -19.97
N GLY A 39 -19.43 1.87 -20.63
CA GLY A 39 -20.14 3.12 -20.87
C GLY A 39 -20.27 4.02 -19.65
N VAL A 40 -19.45 3.83 -18.61
CA VAL A 40 -19.45 4.71 -17.44
C VAL A 40 -19.02 6.11 -17.87
N TYR A 41 -19.83 7.13 -17.55
CA TYR A 41 -19.63 8.52 -18.00
C TYR A 41 -19.73 8.76 -19.51
N SER A 42 -20.29 7.82 -20.28
CA SER A 42 -20.41 7.98 -21.75
C SER A 42 -21.27 9.19 -22.16
N TRP A 43 -22.17 9.66 -21.30
CA TRP A 43 -23.01 10.84 -21.53
C TRP A 43 -22.24 12.17 -21.55
N LEU A 44 -20.99 12.19 -21.05
CA LEU A 44 -20.12 13.37 -21.17
C LEU A 44 -19.54 13.50 -22.58
N CYS A 45 -19.60 12.44 -23.39
CA CYS A 45 -19.08 12.46 -24.74
C CYS A 45 -20.10 13.01 -25.73
N SER A 46 -19.68 14.00 -26.52
CA SER A 46 -20.44 14.48 -27.66
C SER A 46 -20.36 13.46 -28.82
N ARG A 47 -21.42 13.36 -29.63
CA ARG A 47 -21.55 12.36 -30.71
C ARG A 47 -20.45 12.43 -31.79
N SER A 48 -19.66 13.50 -31.86
CA SER A 48 -18.62 13.72 -32.87
C SER A 48 -17.18 13.55 -32.36
N GLU A 49 -16.96 13.25 -31.08
CA GLU A 49 -15.63 13.21 -30.43
C GLU A 49 -15.24 11.80 -29.96
N SER A 50 -15.68 10.76 -30.68
CA SER A 50 -15.21 9.41 -30.40
C SER A 50 -13.78 9.27 -30.92
N GLY A 51 -12.80 9.29 -30.01
CA GLY A 51 -11.42 8.93 -30.34
C GLY A 51 -11.30 7.50 -30.86
N PRO A 52 -10.12 7.06 -31.33
CA PRO A 52 -9.90 5.71 -31.86
C PRO A 52 -10.23 4.57 -30.88
N GLU A 53 -10.33 4.85 -29.57
CA GLU A 53 -10.71 3.88 -28.52
C GLU A 53 -12.18 3.96 -28.06
N GLY A 54 -12.98 4.88 -28.59
CA GLY A 54 -14.38 5.06 -28.20
C GLY A 54 -14.60 5.83 -26.90
N SER A 55 -13.55 6.38 -26.28
CA SER A 55 -13.61 7.38 -25.20
C SER A 55 -13.48 8.82 -25.73
N CYS A 56 -13.95 9.79 -24.94
CA CYS A 56 -13.70 11.22 -25.15
C CYS A 56 -12.89 11.81 -23.99
N ASN A 57 -12.24 12.96 -24.23
CA ASN A 57 -11.37 13.62 -23.25
C ASN A 57 -12.08 13.89 -21.91
N GLU A 58 -13.34 14.31 -21.92
CA GLU A 58 -14.07 14.62 -20.69
C GLU A 58 -14.42 13.39 -19.85
N GLN A 59 -14.69 12.26 -20.51
CA GLN A 59 -14.91 10.98 -19.83
C GLN A 59 -13.63 10.54 -19.12
N GLU A 60 -12.50 10.65 -19.81
CA GLU A 60 -11.20 10.30 -19.26
C GLU A 60 -10.77 11.23 -18.13
N LEU A 61 -10.96 12.53 -18.28
CA LEU A 61 -10.63 13.52 -17.27
C LEU A 61 -11.42 13.28 -15.98
N ARG A 62 -12.72 12.97 -16.09
CA ARG A 62 -13.57 12.66 -14.92
C ARG A 62 -13.10 11.38 -14.21
N LEU A 63 -12.79 10.32 -14.95
CA LEU A 63 -12.26 9.07 -14.40
C LEU A 63 -10.89 9.28 -13.73
N ASN A 64 -9.99 10.00 -14.39
CA ASN A 64 -8.66 10.33 -13.86
C ASN A 64 -8.79 11.16 -12.57
N ASN A 65 -9.70 12.15 -12.54
CA ASN A 65 -9.96 12.96 -11.35
C ASN A 65 -10.45 12.11 -10.15
N MET A 66 -11.33 11.14 -10.39
CA MET A 66 -11.76 10.20 -9.35
C MET A 66 -10.56 9.46 -8.73
N PHE A 67 -9.60 9.01 -9.55
CA PHE A 67 -8.38 8.36 -9.08
C PHE A 67 -7.47 9.32 -8.28
N VAL A 68 -7.20 10.52 -8.81
CA VAL A 68 -6.35 11.53 -8.16
C VAL A 68 -6.83 11.83 -6.74
N VAL A 69 -8.12 12.17 -6.61
CA VAL A 69 -8.70 12.52 -5.31
C VAL A 69 -8.64 11.34 -4.35
N SER A 70 -8.84 10.11 -4.84
CA SER A 70 -8.77 8.89 -4.02
C SER A 70 -7.36 8.60 -3.51
N VAL A 71 -6.34 8.76 -4.35
CA VAL A 71 -4.94 8.60 -3.93
C VAL A 71 -4.57 9.68 -2.91
N ALA A 72 -4.98 10.93 -3.15
CA ALA A 72 -4.78 12.01 -2.19
C ALA A 72 -5.44 11.70 -0.85
N LEU A 73 -6.71 11.24 -0.85
CA LEU A 73 -7.43 10.83 0.37
C LEU A 73 -6.71 9.69 1.11
N THR A 74 -6.22 8.69 0.39
CA THR A 74 -5.47 7.56 0.98
C THR A 74 -4.24 8.06 1.76
N ASN A 75 -3.49 8.98 1.16
CA ASN A 75 -2.30 9.56 1.79
C ASN A 75 -2.67 10.49 2.97
N MET A 76 -3.69 11.34 2.80
CA MET A 76 -4.14 12.27 3.85
C MET A 76 -4.70 11.54 5.08
N ILE A 77 -5.41 10.44 4.88
CA ILE A 77 -6.05 9.67 5.96
C ILE A 77 -5.06 8.76 6.67
N SER A 78 -3.89 8.49 6.09
CA SER A 78 -2.88 7.63 6.73
C SER A 78 -2.45 8.14 8.11
N LEU A 79 -2.36 9.46 8.31
CA LEU A 79 -2.01 10.04 9.61
C LEU A 79 -3.16 9.91 10.64
N PRO A 80 -4.40 10.37 10.35
CA PRO A 80 -5.55 10.11 11.21
C PRO A 80 -5.79 8.62 11.48
N ALA A 81 -5.58 7.75 10.49
CA ALA A 81 -5.71 6.30 10.64
C ALA A 81 -4.73 5.74 11.66
N GLY A 82 -3.49 6.26 11.70
CA GLY A 82 -2.51 5.96 12.75
C GLY A 82 -3.00 6.40 14.14
N SER A 83 -3.52 7.63 14.27
CA SER A 83 -4.08 8.09 15.55
C SER A 83 -5.27 7.27 16.02
N VAL A 84 -6.15 6.85 15.10
CA VAL A 84 -7.27 5.95 15.41
C VAL A 84 -6.74 4.58 15.84
N LEU A 85 -5.77 4.02 15.11
CA LEU A 85 -5.09 2.77 15.46
C LEU A 85 -4.56 2.79 16.90
N ASP A 86 -3.92 3.87 17.30
CA ASP A 86 -3.38 4.03 18.65
C ASP A 86 -4.48 4.15 19.71
N TRP A 87 -5.62 4.76 19.38
CA TRP A 87 -6.70 5.00 20.35
C TRP A 87 -7.63 3.80 20.58
N ILE A 88 -8.11 3.17 19.51
CA ILE A 88 -9.09 2.07 19.60
C ILE A 88 -8.46 0.68 19.45
N GLY A 89 -7.18 0.62 19.10
CA GLY A 89 -6.42 -0.61 18.91
C GLY A 89 -6.61 -1.24 17.53
N PRO A 90 -5.72 -2.17 17.13
CA PRO A 90 -5.63 -2.67 15.76
C PRO A 90 -6.84 -3.44 15.28
N THR A 91 -7.42 -4.29 16.12
CA THR A 91 -8.57 -5.14 15.73
C THR A 91 -9.80 -4.31 15.39
N LYS A 92 -10.08 -3.26 16.17
CA LYS A 92 -11.23 -2.38 15.89
C LYS A 92 -10.97 -1.49 14.68
N THR A 93 -9.75 -0.98 14.53
CA THR A 93 -9.35 -0.17 13.36
C THR A 93 -9.43 -0.98 12.07
N SER A 94 -8.98 -2.24 12.07
CA SER A 94 -9.07 -3.10 10.89
C SER A 94 -10.50 -3.45 10.52
N ILE A 95 -11.37 -3.69 11.50
CA ILE A 95 -12.82 -3.89 11.28
C ILE A 95 -13.44 -2.62 10.69
N MET A 96 -13.15 -1.44 11.24
CA MET A 96 -13.66 -0.17 10.72
C MET A 96 -13.23 0.04 9.26
N GLY A 97 -11.94 -0.16 8.96
CA GLY A 97 -11.43 -0.08 7.59
C GLY A 97 -12.11 -1.06 6.63
N ALA A 98 -12.29 -2.31 7.05
CA ALA A 98 -12.96 -3.34 6.24
C ALA A 98 -14.44 -3.03 6.02
N THR A 99 -15.16 -2.52 7.02
CA THR A 99 -16.56 -2.09 6.83
C THR A 99 -16.67 -0.94 5.85
N LEU A 100 -15.81 0.09 5.95
CA LEU A 100 -15.77 1.20 4.99
C LEU A 100 -15.45 0.71 3.57
N PHE A 101 -14.48 -0.19 3.43
CA PHE A 101 -14.13 -0.80 2.14
C PHE A 101 -15.32 -1.58 1.55
N GLY A 102 -16.00 -2.39 2.37
CA GLY A 102 -17.17 -3.16 1.94
C GLY A 102 -18.35 -2.27 1.52
N ILE A 103 -18.64 -1.20 2.27
CA ILE A 103 -19.65 -0.20 1.87
C ILE A 103 -19.21 0.50 0.57
N GLY A 104 -17.92 0.79 0.42
CA GLY A 104 -17.33 1.34 -0.80
C GLY A 104 -17.55 0.44 -2.01
N CYS A 105 -17.33 -0.88 -1.87
CA CYS A 105 -17.65 -1.85 -2.91
C CYS A 105 -19.15 -1.81 -3.31
N LEU A 106 -20.06 -1.80 -2.33
CA LEU A 106 -21.50 -1.77 -2.60
C LEU A 106 -21.93 -0.46 -3.29
N ALA A 107 -21.42 0.68 -2.84
CA ALA A 107 -21.68 2.00 -3.43
C ALA A 107 -21.12 2.09 -4.86
N PHE A 108 -19.88 1.66 -5.07
CA PHE A 108 -19.23 1.66 -6.39
C PHE A 108 -19.98 0.75 -7.37
N GLY A 109 -20.35 -0.45 -6.94
CA GLY A 109 -21.11 -1.40 -7.76
C GLY A 109 -22.50 -0.91 -8.13
N SER A 110 -23.12 -0.07 -7.30
CA SER A 110 -24.44 0.50 -7.58
C SER A 110 -24.41 1.56 -8.68
N GLY A 111 -23.30 2.31 -8.82
CA GLY A 111 -23.07 3.19 -9.97
C GLY A 111 -24.11 4.30 -10.18
N TYR A 112 -24.89 4.65 -9.15
CA TYR A 112 -25.94 5.67 -9.26
C TYR A 112 -25.34 7.01 -9.65
N THR A 113 -25.69 7.49 -10.84
CA THR A 113 -25.16 8.72 -11.45
C THR A 113 -26.28 9.63 -11.96
N GLN A 114 -27.54 9.25 -11.74
CA GLN A 114 -28.72 9.93 -12.26
C GLN A 114 -29.68 10.39 -11.14
N TRP A 115 -30.41 11.48 -11.42
CA TRP A 115 -31.45 12.05 -10.58
C TRP A 115 -32.48 10.99 -10.12
N PRO A 116 -32.98 11.02 -8.87
CA PRO A 116 -32.95 12.14 -7.90
C PRO A 116 -31.78 12.15 -6.90
N ILE A 117 -30.84 11.22 -7.01
CA ILE A 117 -29.69 11.14 -6.11
C ILE A 117 -28.52 11.88 -6.79
N VAL A 118 -28.21 13.09 -6.30
CA VAL A 118 -27.10 13.96 -6.80
C VAL A 118 -25.71 13.37 -6.49
N VAL A 119 -25.65 12.21 -5.84
CA VAL A 119 -24.43 11.60 -5.35
C VAL A 119 -23.92 10.57 -6.35
N ASP A 120 -22.76 10.84 -6.93
CA ASP A 120 -22.06 9.94 -7.85
C ASP A 120 -21.51 8.71 -7.09
N GLY A 121 -22.19 7.57 -7.26
CA GLY A 121 -21.90 6.33 -6.56
C GLY A 121 -20.50 5.77 -6.85
N TYR A 122 -19.95 6.03 -8.04
CA TYR A 122 -18.58 5.64 -8.36
C TYR A 122 -17.57 6.47 -7.56
N TYR A 123 -17.77 7.78 -7.46
CA TYR A 123 -16.92 8.64 -6.63
C TYR A 123 -17.00 8.24 -5.15
N VAL A 124 -18.20 8.14 -4.60
CA VAL A 124 -18.38 7.78 -3.18
C VAL A 124 -17.80 6.40 -2.90
N GLY A 125 -18.07 5.42 -3.75
CA GLY A 125 -17.54 4.07 -3.60
C GLY A 125 -16.01 4.04 -3.64
N PHE A 126 -15.42 4.72 -4.63
CA PHE A 126 -13.96 4.74 -4.80
C PHE A 126 -13.25 5.51 -3.67
N PHE A 127 -13.87 6.57 -3.16
CA PHE A 127 -13.39 7.27 -1.97
C PHE A 127 -13.43 6.37 -0.75
N LEU A 128 -14.54 5.69 -0.47
CA LEU A 128 -14.64 4.78 0.67
C LEU A 128 -13.61 3.63 0.60
N LEU A 129 -13.33 3.10 -0.59
CA LEU A 129 -12.25 2.12 -0.83
C LEU A 129 -10.87 2.71 -0.47
N ALA A 130 -10.62 3.97 -0.84
CA ALA A 130 -9.40 4.71 -0.52
C ALA A 130 -9.26 5.03 0.98
N ILE A 131 -10.34 5.40 1.67
CA ILE A 131 -10.34 5.65 3.12
C ILE A 131 -10.15 4.35 3.92
N GLY A 132 -10.82 3.27 3.52
CA GLY A 132 -10.75 1.98 4.21
C GLY A 132 -9.39 1.31 4.12
N SER A 133 -8.67 1.52 3.00
CA SER A 133 -7.39 0.87 2.72
C SER A 133 -6.30 1.15 3.78
N PRO A 134 -5.95 2.41 4.13
CA PRO A 134 -4.97 2.72 5.19
C PRO A 134 -5.32 2.14 6.56
N LEU A 135 -6.62 2.14 6.91
CA LEU A 135 -7.08 1.62 8.21
C LEU A 135 -6.81 0.11 8.35
N ILE A 136 -7.04 -0.67 7.28
CA ILE A 136 -6.73 -2.10 7.26
C ILE A 136 -5.20 -2.33 7.20
N PHE A 137 -4.50 -1.54 6.39
CA PHE A 137 -3.08 -1.72 6.14
C PHE A 137 -2.23 -1.43 7.39
N LEU A 138 -2.38 -0.26 8.00
CA LEU A 138 -1.60 0.14 9.18
C LEU A 138 -1.89 -0.76 10.38
N SER A 139 -3.15 -1.15 10.57
CA SER A 139 -3.54 -2.08 11.63
C SER A 139 -3.01 -3.49 11.42
N SER A 140 -2.46 -3.84 10.25
CA SER A 140 -1.86 -5.14 10.02
C SER A 140 -0.39 -5.22 10.47
N PHE A 141 0.30 -4.09 10.67
CA PHE A 141 1.74 -4.09 10.94
C PHE A 141 2.13 -4.75 12.25
N HIS A 142 1.32 -4.61 13.31
CA HIS A 142 1.63 -5.26 14.58
C HIS A 142 1.64 -6.79 14.47
N ILE A 143 0.98 -7.39 13.47
CA ILE A 143 0.93 -8.84 13.25
C ILE A 143 2.31 -9.40 12.86
N SER A 144 3.20 -8.56 12.32
CA SER A 144 4.60 -8.94 12.11
C SER A 144 5.29 -9.38 13.40
N ASN A 145 4.90 -8.83 14.55
CA ASN A 145 5.49 -9.17 15.86
C ASN A 145 4.95 -10.46 16.48
N VAL A 146 4.00 -11.15 15.82
CA VAL A 146 3.45 -12.44 16.31
C VAL A 146 4.52 -13.51 16.44
N PHE A 147 5.48 -13.51 15.50
CA PHE A 147 6.65 -14.38 15.50
C PHE A 147 7.91 -13.51 15.40
N PRO A 148 8.48 -13.07 16.53
CA PRO A 148 9.60 -12.12 16.55
C PRO A 148 10.79 -12.55 15.69
N ALA A 149 11.15 -13.84 15.73
CA ALA A 149 12.23 -14.40 14.92
C ALA A 149 12.00 -14.34 13.39
N ARG A 150 10.80 -13.97 12.92
CA ARG A 150 10.43 -13.88 11.50
C ARG A 150 9.65 -12.61 11.19
N SER A 151 9.76 -11.57 12.02
CA SER A 151 8.92 -10.37 11.89
C SER A 151 9.15 -9.62 10.58
N GLY A 152 10.41 -9.51 10.13
CA GLY A 152 10.75 -8.87 8.85
C GLY A 152 10.10 -9.58 7.65
N LEU A 153 10.10 -10.92 7.64
CA LEU A 153 9.45 -11.73 6.60
C LEU A 153 7.93 -11.58 6.60
N ILE A 154 7.30 -11.51 7.77
CA ILE A 154 5.84 -11.31 7.84
C ILE A 154 5.46 -9.90 7.37
N LEU A 155 6.22 -8.88 7.79
CA LEU A 155 6.01 -7.51 7.35
C LEU A 155 6.19 -7.37 5.84
N SER A 156 7.23 -7.99 5.28
CA SER A 156 7.49 -7.95 3.84
C SER A 156 6.39 -8.66 3.03
N LEU A 157 5.83 -9.76 3.55
CA LEU A 157 4.65 -10.43 2.96
C LEU A 157 3.39 -9.55 2.99
N ILE A 158 3.15 -8.82 4.08
CA ILE A 158 2.03 -7.87 4.16
C ILE A 158 2.19 -6.74 3.14
N MET A 159 3.39 -6.18 3.03
CA MET A 159 3.73 -5.15 2.03
C MET A 159 3.56 -5.69 0.61
N ALA A 160 3.95 -6.94 0.37
CA ALA A 160 3.75 -7.58 -0.92
C ALA A 160 2.28 -7.76 -1.26
N ALA A 161 1.49 -8.21 -0.29
CA ALA A 161 0.05 -8.39 -0.45
C ALA A 161 -0.62 -7.07 -0.82
N PHE A 162 -0.26 -5.98 -0.13
CA PHE A 162 -0.67 -4.62 -0.50
C PHE A 162 -0.32 -4.29 -1.96
N ASN A 163 0.93 -4.52 -2.38
CA ASN A 163 1.34 -4.23 -3.75
C ASN A 163 0.66 -5.12 -4.80
N ALA A 164 0.39 -6.38 -4.46
CA ALA A 164 -0.30 -7.34 -5.31
C ALA A 164 -1.82 -7.11 -5.35
N SER A 165 -2.36 -6.21 -4.53
CA SER A 165 -3.80 -6.06 -4.37
C SER A 165 -4.54 -5.52 -5.60
N SER A 166 -3.84 -4.80 -6.46
CA SER A 166 -4.33 -4.37 -7.77
C SER A 166 -4.73 -5.54 -8.69
N THR A 167 -4.29 -6.78 -8.41
CA THR A 167 -4.66 -7.99 -9.16
C THR A 167 -6.17 -8.18 -9.22
N ALA A 168 -6.93 -7.74 -8.22
CA ALA A 168 -8.39 -7.84 -8.24
C ALA A 168 -9.02 -7.12 -9.46
N PHE A 169 -8.52 -5.92 -9.79
CA PHE A 169 -9.00 -5.17 -10.95
C PHE A 169 -8.45 -5.69 -12.28
N VAL A 170 -7.23 -6.23 -12.29
CA VAL A 170 -6.68 -6.93 -13.45
C VAL A 170 -7.52 -8.18 -13.77
N LEU A 171 -7.91 -8.94 -12.74
CA LEU A 171 -8.75 -10.11 -12.89
C LEU A 171 -10.15 -9.73 -13.42
N PHE A 172 -10.73 -8.64 -12.92
CA PHE A 172 -11.98 -8.10 -13.45
C PHE A 172 -11.89 -7.77 -14.94
N ASP A 173 -10.89 -6.98 -15.34
CA ASP A 173 -10.68 -6.58 -16.75
C ASP A 173 -10.45 -7.80 -17.65
N TRP A 174 -9.65 -8.78 -17.20
CA TRP A 174 -9.41 -10.01 -17.94
C TRP A 174 -10.69 -10.86 -18.11
N LEU A 175 -11.47 -11.05 -17.04
CA LEU A 175 -12.73 -11.79 -17.10
C LEU A 175 -13.76 -11.10 -17.98
N ASP A 176 -13.84 -9.78 -17.91
CA ASP A 176 -14.71 -8.97 -18.76
C ASP A 176 -14.35 -9.10 -20.23
N LYS A 177 -13.05 -9.00 -20.58
CA LYS A 177 -12.56 -9.23 -21.96
C LYS A 177 -12.85 -10.65 -22.47
N LYS A 178 -12.77 -11.66 -21.60
CA LYS A 178 -12.99 -13.08 -21.94
C LYS A 178 -14.46 -13.42 -22.14
N THR A 179 -15.34 -12.88 -21.32
CA THR A 179 -16.76 -13.29 -21.27
C THR A 179 -17.71 -12.26 -21.88
N GLY A 180 -17.28 -11.00 -22.02
CA GLY A 180 -18.05 -9.89 -22.58
C GLY A 180 -19.19 -9.36 -21.70
N ASN A 181 -19.58 -10.09 -20.65
CA ASN A 181 -20.85 -9.86 -19.96
C ASN A 181 -20.76 -9.77 -18.43
N VAL A 182 -19.56 -9.52 -17.87
CA VAL A 182 -19.44 -9.29 -16.43
C VAL A 182 -20.04 -7.92 -16.09
N SER A 183 -21.05 -7.90 -15.23
CA SER A 183 -21.60 -6.65 -14.71
C SER A 183 -20.67 -6.06 -13.63
N ILE A 184 -20.43 -4.74 -13.68
CA ILE A 184 -19.67 -4.01 -12.64
C ILE A 184 -20.34 -4.23 -11.28
N GLN A 185 -21.67 -4.16 -11.23
CA GLN A 185 -22.45 -4.34 -10.01
C GLN A 185 -22.22 -5.72 -9.39
N ALA A 186 -22.36 -6.78 -10.19
CA ALA A 186 -22.18 -8.15 -9.72
C ALA A 186 -20.74 -8.38 -9.22
N TRP A 187 -19.73 -7.87 -9.94
CA TRP A 187 -18.34 -7.98 -9.54
C TRP A 187 -18.08 -7.33 -8.18
N PHE A 188 -18.45 -6.06 -8.02
CA PHE A 188 -18.18 -5.32 -6.79
C PHE A 188 -19.02 -5.79 -5.60
N TRP A 189 -20.24 -6.28 -5.82
CA TRP A 189 -21.04 -6.89 -4.75
C TRP A 189 -20.46 -8.23 -4.27
N CYS A 190 -20.00 -9.07 -5.20
CA CYS A 190 -19.24 -10.27 -4.83
C CYS A 190 -17.93 -9.91 -4.12
N TYR A 191 -17.27 -8.85 -4.57
CA TYR A 191 -16.04 -8.37 -3.95
C TYR A 191 -16.27 -7.88 -2.50
N ALA A 192 -17.43 -7.30 -2.20
CA ALA A 192 -17.83 -6.89 -0.85
C ALA A 192 -17.96 -8.07 0.15
N LEU A 193 -18.09 -9.31 -0.33
CA LEU A 193 -18.11 -10.50 0.53
C LEU A 193 -16.77 -10.72 1.24
N ILE A 194 -15.65 -10.32 0.62
CA ILE A 194 -14.30 -10.47 1.19
C ILE A 194 -14.15 -9.64 2.49
N PRO A 195 -14.36 -8.31 2.48
CA PRO A 195 -14.29 -7.53 3.72
C PRO A 195 -15.36 -7.94 4.72
N ALA A 196 -16.56 -8.37 4.29
CA ALA A 196 -17.60 -8.85 5.20
C ALA A 196 -17.16 -10.12 5.95
N LEU A 197 -16.59 -11.10 5.24
CA LEU A 197 -16.03 -12.30 5.85
C LEU A 197 -14.87 -11.96 6.79
N PHE A 198 -14.00 -11.04 6.39
CA PHE A 198 -12.91 -10.56 7.25
C PHE A 198 -13.42 -9.93 8.53
N VAL A 199 -14.45 -9.08 8.49
CA VAL A 199 -15.06 -8.48 9.68
C VAL A 199 -15.54 -9.56 10.64
N VAL A 200 -16.20 -10.60 10.14
CA VAL A 200 -16.66 -11.74 10.97
C VAL A 200 -15.47 -12.47 11.58
N LEU A 201 -14.49 -12.88 10.78
CA LEU A 201 -13.32 -13.63 11.27
C LEU A 201 -12.48 -12.82 12.26
N GLN A 202 -12.26 -11.54 11.98
CA GLN A 202 -11.50 -10.63 12.82
C GLN A 202 -12.22 -10.32 14.14
N SER A 203 -13.56 -10.28 14.15
CA SER A 203 -14.34 -10.12 15.38
C SER A 203 -14.27 -11.35 16.29
N LEU A 204 -14.13 -12.55 15.71
CA LEU A 204 -14.08 -13.81 16.46
C LEU A 204 -12.66 -14.16 16.94
N ILE A 205 -11.65 -13.85 16.12
CA ILE A 205 -10.28 -14.36 16.28
C ILE A 205 -9.27 -13.23 16.51
N GLY A 206 -9.67 -11.97 16.35
CA GLY A 206 -8.77 -10.82 16.46
C GLY A 206 -8.05 -10.75 17.82
N PRO A 207 -6.75 -10.41 17.82
CA PRO A 207 -6.01 -10.27 19.07
C PRO A 207 -6.59 -9.11 19.90
N PRO A 208 -6.81 -9.30 21.21
CA PRO A 208 -7.42 -8.28 22.08
C PRO A 208 -6.47 -7.10 22.34
N THR A 209 -5.15 -7.34 22.23
CA THR A 209 -4.10 -6.33 22.41
C THR A 209 -3.14 -6.40 21.23
N ALA A 210 -2.54 -5.25 20.89
CA ALA A 210 -1.51 -5.20 19.86
C ALA A 210 -0.30 -6.06 20.27
N TYR A 211 0.22 -6.84 19.32
CA TYR A 211 1.44 -7.60 19.54
C TYR A 211 2.63 -6.64 19.61
N GLN A 212 3.22 -6.54 20.79
CA GLN A 212 4.44 -5.75 21.01
C GLN A 212 5.66 -6.58 20.64
N LYS A 213 6.69 -5.89 20.10
CA LYS A 213 8.00 -6.49 19.89
C LYS A 213 8.60 -6.79 21.28
N GLN A 214 8.83 -8.07 21.60
CA GLN A 214 9.40 -8.47 22.89
C GLN A 214 10.85 -7.98 22.98
N ALA A 215 11.16 -7.13 23.95
CA ALA A 215 12.54 -6.87 24.36
C ALA A 215 13.02 -8.08 25.18
N ILE A 216 14.06 -8.77 24.71
CA ILE A 216 14.66 -9.89 25.44
C ILE A 216 15.38 -9.32 26.67
N PRO A 217 15.02 -9.69 27.92
CA PRO A 217 15.77 -9.27 29.09
C PRO A 217 17.12 -9.99 29.09
N ARG A 218 18.24 -9.26 28.97
CA ARG A 218 19.57 -9.81 29.25
C ARG A 218 19.68 -10.03 30.77
N GLY A 219 19.71 -11.30 31.17
CA GLY A 219 19.97 -11.71 32.55
C GLY A 219 21.41 -11.44 32.97
N ASP A 220 21.50 -10.93 34.21
CA ASP A 220 22.62 -10.88 35.15
C ASP A 220 23.83 -9.99 34.90
N ARG A 221 23.96 -8.97 35.78
CA ARG A 221 24.99 -8.96 36.83
C ARG A 221 24.55 -8.16 38.08
N LEU A 222 24.46 -8.91 39.19
CA LEU A 222 24.64 -8.56 40.60
C LEU A 222 23.71 -7.57 41.31
N ALA A 223 23.03 -8.13 42.31
CA ALA A 223 22.29 -7.48 43.37
C ALA A 223 23.15 -6.54 44.23
N THR A 224 22.58 -5.40 44.65
CA THR A 224 22.67 -4.95 46.05
C THR A 224 21.47 -4.08 46.43
N THR A 225 20.72 -4.63 47.38
CA THR A 225 19.77 -4.10 48.37
C THR A 225 19.63 -2.57 48.53
N ALA A 226 18.41 -2.03 48.43
CA ALA A 226 17.74 -1.18 49.44
C ALA A 226 16.32 -0.74 49.00
N THR A 227 15.32 -0.93 49.87
CA THR A 227 13.92 -0.43 49.84
C THR A 227 13.74 0.77 50.79
N PRO A 228 12.56 1.45 50.88
CA PRO A 228 11.66 2.03 49.86
C PRO A 228 11.18 3.47 50.23
N THR A 229 10.58 4.25 49.31
CA THR A 229 9.48 5.23 49.58
C THR A 229 8.93 5.88 48.28
N PRO A 230 7.67 6.39 48.26
CA PRO A 230 6.80 6.41 47.07
C PRO A 230 6.72 7.77 46.37
N THR A 231 6.65 7.77 45.03
CA THR A 231 6.26 8.97 44.27
C THR A 231 5.45 8.57 43.04
N TYR A 232 4.21 9.09 42.98
CA TYR A 232 3.33 9.09 41.82
C TYR A 232 4.02 9.89 40.69
N GLY A 233 4.24 9.29 39.52
CA GLY A 233 4.82 10.00 38.39
C GLY A 233 5.11 9.11 37.19
N THR A 234 4.43 9.40 36.07
CA THR A 234 4.86 9.20 34.67
C THR A 234 5.80 8.03 34.40
N ILE A 235 5.26 6.93 33.86
CA ILE A 235 6.07 5.84 33.28
C ILE A 235 6.66 6.34 31.96
N SER A 236 7.85 6.92 32.05
CA SER A 236 8.81 7.01 30.95
C SER A 236 9.41 5.62 30.77
N THR A 237 9.05 4.92 29.70
CA THR A 237 9.80 3.73 29.27
C THR A 237 11.06 4.18 28.52
N GLU A 238 12.19 4.23 29.23
CA GLU A 238 13.52 4.20 28.62
C GLU A 238 13.64 2.92 27.76
N ARG A 239 13.99 3.09 26.49
CA ARG A 239 14.45 2.02 25.59
C ARG A 239 15.98 2.01 25.60
N PRO A 240 16.66 0.98 26.12
CA PRO A 240 18.02 0.66 25.71
C PRO A 240 17.95 -0.27 24.49
N SER A 241 18.56 0.15 23.39
CA SER A 241 18.81 -0.68 22.21
C SER A 241 19.63 -1.91 22.61
N SER A 242 19.16 -3.11 22.24
CA SER A 242 19.96 -4.33 22.35
C SER A 242 19.87 -5.15 21.07
N GLU A 243 21.03 -5.34 20.45
CA GLU A 243 21.30 -6.21 19.30
C GLU A 243 20.90 -7.67 19.61
N GLU A 244 20.15 -8.30 18.69
CA GLU A 244 19.93 -9.76 18.68
C GLU A 244 21.22 -10.49 18.23
N PRO A 245 21.58 -11.64 18.83
CA PRO A 245 22.70 -12.46 18.40
C PRO A 245 22.28 -13.32 17.19
N GLY A 246 22.43 -12.78 15.98
CA GLY A 246 22.21 -13.51 14.74
C GLY A 246 22.54 -12.66 13.52
N HIS A 247 23.76 -12.85 12.98
CA HIS A 247 24.41 -12.09 11.89
C HIS A 247 24.73 -10.62 12.20
N PRO A 248 25.94 -10.13 11.87
CA PRO A 248 26.34 -8.76 12.16
C PRO A 248 25.54 -7.81 11.26
N HIS A 249 24.51 -7.17 11.80
CA HIS A 249 23.90 -6.02 11.15
C HIS A 249 24.98 -4.94 10.96
N PRO A 250 25.13 -4.35 9.77
CA PRO A 250 26.03 -3.22 9.57
C PRO A 250 25.69 -2.11 10.58
N LYS A 251 26.69 -1.55 11.27
CA LYS A 251 26.49 -0.44 12.21
C LYS A 251 25.95 0.77 11.45
N ASP A 252 24.63 0.97 11.50
CA ASP A 252 23.97 2.17 10.98
C ASP A 252 24.18 3.33 11.97
N THR A 253 25.31 4.03 11.83
CA THR A 253 25.66 5.22 12.64
C THR A 253 24.51 6.24 12.68
N PHE A 254 23.69 6.28 11.62
CA PHE A 254 22.57 7.20 11.47
C PHE A 254 21.37 6.90 12.38
N VAL A 255 21.01 5.63 12.51
CA VAL A 255 19.87 5.17 13.31
C VAL A 255 20.20 5.34 14.80
N ASP A 256 21.45 5.07 15.16
CA ASP A 256 21.92 5.10 16.55
C ASP A 256 21.89 6.52 17.16
N ILE A 257 22.19 7.56 16.36
CA ILE A 257 22.23 8.98 16.81
C ILE A 257 20.87 9.51 17.27
N MET A 258 19.77 9.02 16.67
CA MET A 258 18.41 9.49 16.98
C MET A 258 17.64 8.56 17.91
N SER A 259 18.16 7.35 18.16
CA SER A 259 17.59 6.39 19.09
C SER A 259 17.49 7.00 20.51
N GLY A 260 16.31 6.89 21.13
CA GLY A 260 16.06 7.38 22.51
C GLY A 260 15.70 8.87 22.67
N ARG A 261 15.69 9.69 21.60
CA ARG A 261 15.22 11.09 21.69
C ARG A 261 13.68 11.20 21.69
N PRO A 262 13.09 12.27 22.26
CA PRO A 262 11.64 12.48 22.22
C PRO A 262 11.10 12.52 20.79
N PHE A 263 9.89 12.00 20.57
CA PHE A 263 9.27 11.90 19.25
C PHE A 263 9.28 13.23 18.46
N LEU A 264 8.90 14.35 19.08
CA LEU A 264 8.90 15.66 18.42
C LEU A 264 10.30 16.10 17.97
N VAL A 265 11.34 15.72 18.70
CA VAL A 265 12.73 16.05 18.35
C VAL A 265 13.19 15.20 17.16
N GLN A 266 12.76 13.94 17.08
CA GLN A 266 13.02 13.08 15.93
C GLN A 266 12.28 13.59 14.68
N LEU A 267 11.00 13.99 14.83
CA LEU A 267 10.17 14.50 13.74
C LEU A 267 10.68 15.84 13.19
N LEU A 268 11.14 16.74 14.05
CA LEU A 268 11.72 18.03 13.67
C LEU A 268 13.21 17.95 13.33
N SER A 269 13.79 16.74 13.27
CA SER A 269 15.19 16.57 12.93
C SER A 269 15.43 16.87 11.45
N ARG A 270 16.61 17.42 11.15
CA ARG A 270 17.07 17.63 9.77
C ARG A 270 17.05 16.33 8.96
N HIS A 271 17.35 15.21 9.59
CA HIS A 271 17.43 13.90 8.95
C HIS A 271 16.04 13.40 8.52
N PHE A 272 15.05 13.51 9.41
CA PHE A 272 13.67 13.19 9.08
C PHE A 272 13.15 14.12 7.98
N GLY A 273 13.44 15.42 8.04
CA GLY A 273 13.06 16.36 6.99
C GLY A 273 13.63 16.02 5.60
N LEU A 274 14.89 15.61 5.52
CA LEU A 274 15.51 15.19 4.26
C LEU A 274 14.89 13.89 3.72
N LEU A 275 14.66 12.91 4.60
CA LEU A 275 14.00 11.66 4.22
C LEU A 275 12.56 11.90 3.76
N LEU A 276 11.81 12.74 4.47
CA LEU A 276 10.45 13.11 4.13
C LEU A 276 10.39 13.79 2.76
N PHE A 277 11.31 14.73 2.49
CA PHE A 277 11.40 15.39 1.20
C PHE A 277 11.71 14.39 0.08
N PHE A 278 12.73 13.54 0.28
CA PHE A 278 13.10 12.48 -0.66
C PHE A 278 11.91 11.56 -0.98
N PHE A 279 11.25 11.05 0.06
CA PHE A 279 10.10 10.18 -0.11
C PHE A 279 8.92 10.87 -0.79
N SER A 280 8.63 12.13 -0.45
CA SER A 280 7.53 12.89 -1.06
C SER A 280 7.72 13.04 -2.57
N VAL A 281 8.93 13.38 -3.01
CA VAL A 281 9.25 13.50 -4.44
C VAL A 281 9.05 12.15 -5.17
N TYR A 282 9.53 11.06 -4.59
CA TYR A 282 9.38 9.73 -5.20
C TYR A 282 7.93 9.22 -5.18
N ALA A 283 7.21 9.44 -4.08
CA ALA A 283 5.82 9.02 -3.95
C ALA A 283 4.92 9.75 -4.95
N ASP A 284 5.11 11.07 -5.11
CA ASP A 284 4.41 11.88 -6.11
C ASP A 284 4.70 11.37 -7.53
N ARG A 285 5.98 11.17 -7.85
CA ARG A 285 6.43 10.64 -9.13
C ARG A 285 5.83 9.26 -9.45
N ILE A 286 5.77 8.35 -8.48
CA ILE A 286 5.17 7.03 -8.64
C ILE A 286 3.66 7.13 -8.91
N ASN A 287 2.95 7.96 -8.15
CA ASN A 287 1.51 8.12 -8.30
C ASN A 287 1.15 8.75 -9.64
N TRP A 288 1.93 9.76 -10.08
CA TRP A 288 1.79 10.40 -11.38
C TRP A 288 1.95 9.39 -12.54
N GLU A 289 2.96 8.52 -12.46
CA GLU A 289 3.21 7.50 -13.48
C GLU A 289 2.04 6.51 -13.58
N ILE A 290 1.54 5.98 -12.45
CA ILE A 290 0.41 5.03 -12.44
C ILE A 290 -0.83 5.63 -13.11
N GLN A 291 -1.06 6.93 -12.88
CA GLN A 291 -2.20 7.63 -13.46
C GLN A 291 -2.05 7.84 -14.96
N THR A 292 -0.87 8.25 -15.42
CA THR A 292 -0.66 8.76 -16.78
C THR A 292 -0.02 7.75 -17.73
N ILE A 293 0.33 6.54 -17.27
CA ILE A 293 1.06 5.55 -18.06
C ILE A 293 0.41 5.26 -19.42
N SER A 294 -0.93 5.19 -19.49
CA SER A 294 -1.64 4.96 -20.75
C SER A 294 -1.43 6.10 -21.75
N GLU A 295 -1.48 7.34 -21.26
CA GLU A 295 -1.32 8.56 -22.06
C GLU A 295 0.16 8.77 -22.44
N GLN A 296 1.08 8.52 -21.51
CA GLN A 296 2.53 8.57 -21.74
C GLN A 296 2.96 7.55 -22.81
N LEU A 297 2.50 6.30 -22.71
CA LEU A 297 2.81 5.27 -23.69
C LEU A 297 2.22 5.60 -25.06
N ALA A 298 1.00 6.15 -25.11
CA ALA A 298 0.41 6.62 -26.37
C ALA A 298 1.24 7.74 -27.01
N PHE A 299 1.77 8.67 -26.20
CA PHE A 299 2.65 9.74 -26.67
C PHE A 299 4.01 9.23 -27.18
N TYR A 300 4.67 8.32 -26.44
CA TYR A 300 6.03 7.87 -26.78
C TYR A 300 6.11 6.81 -27.87
N LEU A 301 5.15 5.88 -27.94
CA LEU A 301 5.19 4.76 -28.88
C LEU A 301 4.56 5.07 -30.23
N THR A 302 3.78 6.16 -30.34
CA THR A 302 3.06 6.67 -31.54
C THR A 302 2.07 5.70 -32.19
N ASP A 303 2.29 4.38 -32.08
CA ASP A 303 1.39 3.31 -32.49
C ASP A 303 0.42 2.94 -31.36
N PRO A 304 -0.89 3.11 -31.56
CA PRO A 304 -1.90 2.85 -30.54
C PRO A 304 -1.94 1.38 -30.09
N ASN A 305 -1.64 0.43 -30.99
CA ASN A 305 -1.66 -1.00 -30.64
C ASN A 305 -0.50 -1.38 -29.71
N SER A 306 0.68 -0.83 -29.95
CA SER A 306 1.85 -1.04 -29.10
C SER A 306 1.71 -0.37 -27.73
N ALA A 307 1.12 0.83 -27.68
CA ALA A 307 0.79 1.52 -26.43
C ALA A 307 -0.17 0.70 -25.57
N LEU A 308 -1.28 0.22 -26.14
CA LEU A 308 -2.23 -0.66 -25.45
C LEU A 308 -1.57 -1.95 -24.92
N ARG A 309 -0.70 -2.60 -25.71
CA ARG A 309 0.04 -3.79 -25.26
C ARG A 309 0.93 -3.49 -24.06
N MET A 310 1.62 -2.35 -24.07
CA MET A 310 2.49 -1.93 -22.96
C MET A 310 1.70 -1.54 -21.71
N THR A 311 0.55 -0.86 -21.86
CA THR A 311 -0.35 -0.55 -20.74
C THR A 311 -0.89 -1.82 -20.07
N ASN A 312 -1.26 -2.83 -20.87
CA ASN A 312 -1.67 -4.13 -20.35
C ASN A 312 -0.50 -4.84 -19.63
N LEU A 313 0.70 -4.80 -20.23
CA LEU A 313 1.92 -5.36 -19.62
C LEU A 313 2.22 -4.70 -18.27
N PHE A 314 2.15 -3.37 -18.19
CA PHE A 314 2.31 -2.60 -16.95
C PHE A 314 1.29 -3.04 -15.89
N SER A 315 0.02 -3.15 -16.26
CA SER A 315 -1.06 -3.54 -15.35
C SER A 315 -0.85 -4.94 -14.76
N VAL A 316 -0.28 -5.87 -15.54
CA VAL A 316 0.06 -7.23 -15.09
C VAL A 316 1.35 -7.26 -14.28
N LEU A 317 2.36 -6.48 -14.67
CA LEU A 317 3.64 -6.44 -13.97
C LEU A 317 3.51 -5.79 -12.60
N LEU A 318 2.65 -4.78 -12.44
CA LEU A 318 2.41 -4.06 -11.18
C LEU A 318 2.26 -4.99 -9.96
N PRO A 319 1.34 -5.97 -9.96
CA PRO A 319 1.28 -6.96 -8.89
C PRO A 319 2.51 -7.87 -8.78
N VAL A 320 3.05 -8.30 -9.93
CA VAL A 320 4.11 -9.31 -10.01
C VAL A 320 5.40 -8.81 -9.38
N GLY A 321 5.86 -7.59 -9.70
CA GLY A 321 7.12 -7.11 -9.12
C GLY A 321 6.98 -6.73 -7.63
N GLY A 322 5.76 -6.51 -7.13
CA GLY A 322 5.49 -6.50 -5.69
C GLY A 322 5.82 -7.82 -5.00
N ILE A 323 5.52 -8.95 -5.66
CA ILE A 323 5.78 -10.31 -5.14
C ILE A 323 7.24 -10.73 -5.35
N VAL A 324 7.80 -10.46 -6.53
CA VAL A 324 9.19 -10.80 -6.86
C VAL A 324 10.18 -9.96 -6.05
N GLY A 325 9.80 -8.72 -5.72
CA GLY A 325 10.64 -7.81 -4.97
C GLY A 325 10.86 -8.20 -3.50
N ILE A 326 9.92 -8.92 -2.88
CA ILE A 326 9.97 -9.28 -1.43
C ILE A 326 11.31 -9.86 -0.98
N PRO A 327 11.84 -10.96 -1.57
CA PRO A 327 13.10 -11.54 -1.14
C PRO A 327 14.28 -10.60 -1.38
N LEU A 328 14.25 -9.83 -2.46
CA LEU A 328 15.30 -8.86 -2.80
C LEU A 328 15.35 -7.73 -1.77
N PHE A 329 14.20 -7.23 -1.34
CA PHE A 329 14.09 -6.12 -0.39
C PHE A 329 14.47 -6.55 1.02
N GLY A 330 13.96 -7.71 1.47
CA GLY A 330 14.35 -8.27 2.76
C GLY A 330 15.87 -8.47 2.83
N TRP A 331 16.46 -9.07 1.79
CA TRP A 331 17.91 -9.24 1.73
C TRP A 331 18.67 -7.90 1.77
N LEU A 332 18.23 -6.91 0.98
CA LEU A 332 18.88 -5.60 0.91
C LEU A 332 18.87 -4.87 2.26
N LEU A 333 17.74 -4.87 2.96
CA LEU A 333 17.58 -4.17 4.25
C LEU A 333 18.26 -4.92 5.41
N ASP A 334 18.30 -6.25 5.34
CA ASP A 334 18.93 -7.07 6.39
C ASP A 334 20.47 -7.03 6.32
N HIS A 335 21.04 -6.87 5.12
CA HIS A 335 22.50 -7.01 4.90
C HIS A 335 23.22 -5.70 4.55
N ARG A 336 22.52 -4.59 4.31
CA ARG A 336 23.12 -3.32 3.89
C ARG A 336 22.71 -2.18 4.83
N THR A 337 23.51 -1.11 4.82
CA THR A 337 23.21 0.08 5.61
C THR A 337 22.00 0.83 5.05
N THR A 338 21.35 1.64 5.89
CA THR A 338 20.27 2.54 5.44
C THR A 338 20.73 3.45 4.30
N PHE A 339 21.98 3.92 4.34
CA PHE A 339 22.59 4.72 3.28
C PHE A 339 22.69 3.93 1.96
N ASP A 340 23.25 2.71 1.99
CA ASP A 340 23.35 1.86 0.81
C ASP A 340 21.97 1.57 0.18
N ALA A 341 20.96 1.30 1.01
CA ALA A 341 19.60 1.06 0.54
C ALA A 341 19.03 2.31 -0.16
N SER A 342 19.18 3.51 0.43
CA SER A 342 18.78 4.76 -0.23
C SER A 342 19.53 5.04 -1.54
N ALA A 343 20.82 4.71 -1.61
CA ALA A 343 21.61 4.85 -2.83
C ALA A 343 21.13 3.90 -3.94
N VAL A 344 20.78 2.66 -3.61
CA VAL A 344 20.19 1.71 -4.56
C VAL A 344 18.85 2.23 -5.09
N ILE A 345 17.96 2.72 -4.21
CA ILE A 345 16.68 3.34 -4.61
C ILE A 345 16.92 4.51 -5.55
N LEU A 346 17.89 5.37 -5.25
CA LEU A 346 18.23 6.52 -6.07
C LEU A 346 18.74 6.10 -7.47
N ILE A 347 19.65 5.12 -7.53
CA ILE A 347 20.21 4.63 -8.80
C ILE A 347 19.11 4.01 -9.66
N ILE A 348 18.28 3.13 -9.09
CA ILE A 348 17.13 2.56 -9.79
C ILE A 348 16.17 3.68 -10.24
N GLY A 349 15.94 4.67 -9.38
CA GLY A 349 15.13 5.86 -9.63
C GLY A 349 15.58 6.68 -10.85
N ILE A 350 16.89 6.89 -10.98
CA ILE A 350 17.51 7.60 -12.10
C ILE A 350 17.44 6.75 -13.38
N LEU A 351 17.79 5.45 -13.28
CA LEU A 351 17.77 4.54 -14.42
C LEU A 351 16.38 4.42 -15.02
N TYR A 352 15.35 4.23 -14.20
CA TYR A 352 13.96 4.19 -14.68
C TYR A 352 13.59 5.51 -15.37
N GLY A 353 13.97 6.66 -14.80
CA GLY A 353 13.70 7.96 -15.42
C GLY A 353 14.35 8.13 -16.79
N ALA A 354 15.64 7.80 -16.89
CA ALA A 354 16.37 7.92 -18.14
C ALA A 354 15.82 6.99 -19.22
N LEU A 355 15.45 5.75 -18.85
CA LEU A 355 14.87 4.78 -19.78
C LEU A 355 13.45 5.16 -20.23
N GLY A 356 12.62 5.69 -19.32
CA GLY A 356 11.24 6.08 -19.60
C GLY A 356 11.10 7.26 -20.55
N MET A 357 12.14 8.09 -20.73
CA MET A 357 12.13 9.24 -21.64
C MET A 357 12.36 8.88 -23.12
N THR A 358 12.50 7.60 -23.45
CA THR A 358 12.88 7.15 -24.80
C THR A 358 11.70 6.51 -25.56
N SER A 359 11.66 6.67 -26.88
CA SER A 359 10.58 6.11 -27.73
C SER A 359 10.77 4.63 -28.10
N MET A 360 11.81 3.96 -27.58
CA MET A 360 12.09 2.56 -27.91
C MET A 360 11.26 1.60 -27.04
N LEU A 361 10.67 0.58 -27.65
CA LEU A 361 9.85 -0.39 -26.93
C LEU A 361 10.64 -1.16 -25.85
N ALA A 362 11.90 -1.53 -26.15
CA ALA A 362 12.75 -2.28 -25.21
C ALA A 362 13.10 -1.47 -23.95
N THR A 363 13.36 -0.17 -24.10
CA THR A 363 13.67 0.71 -22.97
C THR A 363 12.43 1.05 -22.15
N GLN A 364 11.25 1.14 -22.79
CA GLN A 364 9.97 1.27 -22.08
C GLN A 364 9.65 0.02 -21.24
N ILE A 365 9.87 -1.18 -21.77
CA ILE A 365 9.73 -2.43 -21.00
C ILE A 365 10.70 -2.45 -19.81
N ALA A 366 11.96 -2.04 -20.03
CA ALA A 366 12.94 -1.95 -18.96
C ALA A 366 12.54 -0.92 -17.89
N SER A 367 12.04 0.25 -18.31
CA SER A 367 11.53 1.30 -17.42
C SER A 367 10.37 0.79 -16.56
N ILE A 368 9.37 0.17 -17.18
CA ILE A 368 8.22 -0.44 -16.48
C ILE A 368 8.70 -1.51 -15.50
N SER A 369 9.64 -2.37 -15.90
CA SER A 369 10.17 -3.42 -15.04
C SER A 369 10.89 -2.86 -13.80
N LEU A 370 11.70 -1.80 -13.98
CA LEU A 370 12.36 -1.12 -12.87
C LEU A 370 11.36 -0.40 -11.96
N PHE A 371 10.36 0.27 -12.53
CA PHE A 371 9.32 0.97 -11.80
C PHE A 371 8.57 0.03 -10.85
N VAL A 372 8.17 -1.14 -11.34
CA VAL A 372 7.40 -2.12 -10.55
C VAL A 372 8.21 -2.65 -9.36
N VAL A 373 9.54 -2.72 -9.47
CA VAL A 373 10.42 -3.10 -8.36
C VAL A 373 10.73 -1.91 -7.43
N LEU A 374 10.92 -0.72 -7.99
CA LEU A 374 11.25 0.49 -7.23
C LEU A 374 10.16 0.89 -6.24
N ARG A 375 8.90 0.83 -6.68
CA ARG A 375 7.73 1.22 -5.87
C ARG A 375 7.65 0.49 -4.51
N PRO A 376 7.58 -0.85 -4.47
CA PRO A 376 7.54 -1.57 -3.21
C PRO A 376 8.82 -1.40 -2.38
N LEU A 377 9.99 -1.32 -3.03
CA LEU A 377 11.27 -1.08 -2.34
C LEU A 377 11.25 0.22 -1.53
N LEU A 378 10.74 1.31 -2.13
CA LEU A 378 10.65 2.61 -1.49
C LEU A 378 9.77 2.57 -0.22
N TYR A 379 8.59 1.93 -0.29
CA TYR A 379 7.69 1.85 0.85
C TYR A 379 8.25 1.00 1.99
N ILE A 380 8.91 -0.13 1.67
CA ILE A 380 9.52 -0.99 2.68
C ILE A 380 10.70 -0.29 3.33
N PHE A 381 11.54 0.41 2.55
CA PHE A 381 12.65 1.19 3.08
C PHE A 381 12.20 2.25 4.09
N VAL A 382 11.14 3.01 3.78
CA VAL A 382 10.59 4.00 4.73
C VAL A 382 9.98 3.32 5.95
N GLY A 383 9.28 2.20 5.76
CA GLY A 383 8.73 1.42 6.87
C GLY A 383 9.81 0.90 7.83
N ASP A 384 10.92 0.39 7.29
CA ASP A 384 12.07 -0.08 8.07
C ASP A 384 12.76 1.10 8.80
N TYR A 385 12.99 2.22 8.11
CA TYR A 385 13.58 3.42 8.72
C TYR A 385 12.74 3.94 9.89
N CYS A 386 11.41 4.06 9.72
CA CYS A 386 10.52 4.52 10.78
C CYS A 386 10.32 3.49 11.90
N GLY A 387 10.60 2.21 11.63
CA GLY A 387 10.48 1.12 12.59
C GLY A 387 11.73 0.92 13.47
N LYS A 388 12.88 1.44 13.04
CA LYS A 388 14.14 1.49 13.77
C LYS A 388 14.17 2.72 14.69
#